data_AF-A0A0B1T3J3-F1
#
_entry.id   AF-A0A0B1T3J3-F1
#
_cell.length_a   1.000
_cell.length_b   1.000
_cell.length_c   1.000
_cell.angle_alpha   90.00
_cell.angle_beta   90.00
_cell.angle_gamma   90.00
#
_symmetry.space_group_name_H-M   'P 1'
#
loop_
_entity.id
_entity.type
_entity.pdbx_description
1 polymer ?
#
loop_
_entity_poly.entity_id
_entity_poly.type
_entity_poly.pdbx_seq_one_letter_code
_entity_poly.pdbx_strand_id
1 'polypeptide(L)'
;MDYTINTINGAIFQFAWAADYPTMLVLALNRLLAVATPVLFHRICDLRTAHITIGVCTIFGAINGALCLSGDVQNYWDASVPGFAFTEGTLIAQIQFYIDFYFAEFVIIACCPCYICLFGYLIAKILYPTDDFHFDEQVHEAAVLLRKYEFSNYNDNSCIKNNEILS
;
A
#
# COMPACT_ATOMS: atom_id res chain seq x y z
N MET A 1 -20.50 -31.97 -5.21
CA MET A 1 -19.34 -31.33 -4.54
C MET A 1 -19.87 -30.53 -3.38
N ASP A 2 -19.21 -30.52 -2.24
CA ASP A 2 -19.59 -29.67 -1.11
C ASP A 2 -19.42 -28.20 -1.50
N TYR A 3 -20.52 -27.57 -1.93
CA TYR A 3 -20.56 -26.19 -2.40
C TYR A 3 -19.95 -25.23 -1.36
N THR A 4 -20.12 -25.54 -0.07
CA THR A 4 -19.58 -24.78 1.06
C THR A 4 -18.06 -24.62 1.02
N ILE A 5 -17.30 -25.67 0.66
CA ILE A 5 -15.83 -25.61 0.62
C ILE A 5 -15.38 -24.72 -0.54
N ASN A 6 -16.04 -24.82 -1.69
CA ASN A 6 -15.72 -24.00 -2.85
C ASN A 6 -15.99 -22.52 -2.60
N THR A 7 -17.12 -22.20 -1.95
CA THR A 7 -17.47 -20.83 -1.53
C THR A 7 -16.48 -20.27 -0.53
N ILE A 8 -16.05 -21.06 0.48
CA ILE A 8 -15.03 -20.61 1.44
C ILE A 8 -13.70 -20.33 0.74
N ASN A 9 -13.27 -21.23 -0.15
CA ASN A 9 -12.01 -21.05 -0.89
C ASN A 9 -12.06 -19.80 -1.78
N GLY A 10 -13.17 -19.57 -2.49
CA GLY A 10 -13.32 -18.37 -3.31
C GLY A 10 -13.41 -17.09 -2.48
N ALA A 11 -14.00 -17.12 -1.29
CA ALA A 11 -14.00 -15.97 -0.39
C ALA A 11 -12.60 -15.63 0.15
N ILE A 12 -11.80 -16.65 0.50
CA ILE A 12 -10.39 -16.47 0.91
C ILE A 12 -9.57 -15.91 -0.26
N PHE A 13 -9.77 -16.46 -1.46
CA PHE A 13 -9.11 -15.96 -2.66
C PHE A 13 -9.48 -14.49 -2.91
N GLN A 14 -10.77 -14.16 -2.88
CA GLN A 14 -11.25 -12.80 -3.08
C GLN A 14 -10.69 -11.83 -2.03
N PHE A 15 -10.65 -12.25 -0.77
CA PHE A 15 -10.06 -11.46 0.32
C PHE A 15 -8.61 -11.11 0.01
N ALA A 16 -7.79 -12.11 -0.30
CA ALA A 16 -6.38 -11.93 -0.55
C ALA A 16 -6.16 -11.07 -1.80
N TRP A 17 -6.88 -11.38 -2.88
CA TRP A 17 -6.80 -10.70 -4.16
C TRP A 17 -7.17 -9.22 -4.06
N ALA A 18 -8.30 -8.90 -3.43
CA ALA A 18 -8.75 -7.53 -3.26
C ALA A 18 -7.85 -6.72 -2.31
N ALA A 19 -7.27 -7.36 -1.29
CA ALA A 19 -6.31 -6.69 -0.38
C ALA A 19 -4.96 -6.40 -1.06
N ASP A 20 -4.54 -7.22 -2.02
CA ASP A 20 -3.21 -7.14 -2.62
C ASP A 20 -3.07 -5.91 -3.55
N TYR A 21 -4.10 -5.60 -4.34
CA TYR A 21 -4.11 -4.45 -5.26
C TYR A 21 -3.73 -3.10 -4.62
N PRO A 22 -4.46 -2.61 -3.61
CA PRO A 22 -4.12 -1.33 -2.99
C PRO A 22 -2.77 -1.41 -2.26
N THR A 23 -2.42 -2.59 -1.72
CA THR A 23 -1.13 -2.81 -1.05
C THR A 23 0.04 -2.68 -2.03
N MET A 24 -0.07 -3.24 -3.23
CA MET A 24 0.94 -3.13 -4.28
C MET A 24 1.13 -1.67 -4.71
N LEU A 25 0.04 -0.92 -4.87
CA LEU A 25 0.11 0.50 -5.24
C LEU A 25 0.80 1.33 -4.16
N VAL A 26 0.42 1.13 -2.90
CA VAL A 26 1.03 1.80 -1.75
C VAL A 26 2.52 1.48 -1.68
N LEU A 27 2.91 0.22 -1.90
CA LEU A 27 4.31 -0.20 -1.88
C LEU A 27 5.11 0.43 -3.03
N ALA A 28 4.55 0.47 -4.24
CA ALA A 28 5.19 1.09 -5.40
C ALA A 28 5.43 2.59 -5.17
N LEU A 29 4.41 3.31 -4.67
CA LEU A 29 4.51 4.73 -4.34
C LEU A 29 5.52 4.97 -3.21
N ASN A 30 5.49 4.14 -2.16
CA ASN A 30 6.43 4.22 -1.05
C ASN A 30 7.88 4.11 -1.52
N ARG A 31 8.17 3.16 -2.41
CA ARG A 31 9.51 2.99 -3.00
C ARG A 31 9.89 4.16 -3.91
N LEU A 32 8.95 4.64 -4.72
CA LEU A 32 9.20 5.79 -5.60
C LEU A 32 9.50 7.06 -4.79
N LEU A 33 8.71 7.35 -3.75
CA LEU A 33 8.90 8.53 -2.89
C LEU A 33 10.21 8.48 -2.11
N ALA A 34 10.61 7.30 -1.64
CA ALA A 34 11.89 7.09 -0.97
C ALA A 34 13.08 7.48 -1.86
N VAL A 35 12.98 7.21 -3.17
CA VAL A 35 14.04 7.51 -4.15
C VAL A 35 13.95 8.94 -4.68
N ALA A 36 12.75 9.39 -5.06
CA ALA A 36 12.56 10.69 -5.71
C ALA A 36 12.66 11.87 -4.75
N THR A 37 12.19 11.71 -3.51
CA THR A 37 12.05 12.81 -2.54
C THR A 37 12.28 12.34 -1.10
N PRO A 38 13.53 12.06 -0.68
CA PRO A 38 13.82 11.49 0.64
C PRO A 38 13.38 12.39 1.80
N VAL A 39 13.44 13.71 1.63
CA VAL A 39 13.00 14.68 2.65
C VAL A 39 11.48 14.63 2.86
N LEU A 40 10.72 14.47 1.78
CA LEU A 40 9.26 14.35 1.85
C LEU A 40 8.85 12.99 2.39
N PHE A 41 9.57 11.94 2.02
CA PHE A 41 9.37 10.59 2.53
C PHE A 41 9.46 10.54 4.05
N HIS A 42 10.46 11.17 4.66
CA HIS A 42 10.61 11.16 6.11
C HIS A 42 9.46 11.86 6.85
N ARG A 43 8.78 12.83 6.21
CA ARG A 43 7.62 13.53 6.79
C ARG A 43 6.30 12.78 6.64
N ILE A 44 6.12 12.02 5.56
CA ILE A 44 4.83 11.41 5.21
C ILE A 44 4.78 9.91 5.58
N CYS A 45 5.89 9.21 5.37
CA CYS A 45 6.00 7.77 5.54
C CYS A 45 6.53 7.46 6.95
N ASP A 46 5.65 7.57 7.94
CA ASP A 46 5.88 7.12 9.31
C ASP A 46 5.34 5.70 9.52
N LEU A 47 5.86 5.01 10.54
CA LEU A 47 5.41 3.68 10.92
C LEU A 47 3.90 3.66 11.23
N ARG A 48 3.36 4.72 11.83
CA ARG A 48 1.93 4.83 12.12
C ARG A 48 1.09 4.92 10.83
N THR A 49 1.52 5.71 9.85
CA THR A 49 0.79 5.86 8.59
C THR A 49 0.84 4.56 7.76
N ALA A 50 1.96 3.84 7.81
CA ALA A 50 2.08 2.51 7.21
C ALA A 50 1.07 1.50 7.78
N HIS A 51 0.96 1.39 9.10
CA HIS A 51 -0.01 0.47 9.74
C HIS A 51 -1.45 0.81 9.39
N ILE A 52 -1.80 2.11 9.40
CA ILE A 52 -3.15 2.56 9.02
C ILE A 52 -3.43 2.18 7.57
N THR A 53 -2.47 2.41 6.67
CA THR A 53 -2.65 2.16 5.24
C THR A 53 -2.82 0.66 4.94
N ILE A 54 -1.99 -0.19 5.54
CA ILE A 54 -2.13 -1.66 5.43
C ILE A 54 -3.46 -2.11 6.04
N GLY A 55 -3.86 -1.54 7.16
CA GLY A 55 -5.15 -1.81 7.80
C GLY A 55 -6.32 -1.50 6.87
N VAL A 56 -6.30 -0.35 6.19
CA VAL A 56 -7.33 0.02 5.20
C VAL A 56 -7.36 -0.96 4.03
N CYS A 57 -6.20 -1.35 3.49
CA CYS A 57 -6.10 -2.34 2.41
C CYS A 57 -6.68 -3.70 2.83
N THR A 58 -6.40 -4.12 4.06
CA THR A 58 -6.90 -5.38 4.62
C THR A 58 -8.41 -5.32 4.86
N ILE A 59 -8.93 -4.20 5.37
CA ILE A 59 -10.37 -3.99 5.54
C ILE A 59 -11.08 -4.04 4.20
N PHE A 60 -10.51 -3.42 3.16
CA PHE A 60 -11.04 -3.50 1.80
C PHE A 60 -11.12 -4.96 1.33
N GLY A 61 -10.05 -5.74 1.48
CA GLY A 61 -10.09 -7.18 1.20
C GLY A 61 -11.15 -7.93 2.02
N ALA A 62 -11.27 -7.62 3.31
CA ALA A 62 -12.24 -8.24 4.22
C ALA A 62 -13.69 -8.02 3.78
N ILE A 63 -14.02 -6.80 3.32
CA ILE A 63 -15.35 -6.48 2.79
C ILE A 63 -15.65 -7.34 1.55
N ASN A 64 -14.71 -7.44 0.62
CA ASN A 64 -14.88 -8.23 -0.60
C ASN A 64 -14.99 -9.74 -0.31
N GLY A 65 -14.19 -10.25 0.63
CA GLY A 65 -14.29 -11.64 1.10
C GLY A 65 -15.63 -11.91 1.82
N ALA A 66 -16.11 -10.99 2.65
CA ALA A 66 -17.39 -11.11 3.34
C ALA A 66 -18.58 -11.07 2.37
N LEU A 67 -18.51 -10.24 1.31
CA LEU A 67 -19.49 -10.26 0.23
C LEU A 67 -19.55 -11.63 -0.46
N CYS A 68 -18.40 -12.28 -0.66
CA CYS A 68 -18.35 -13.65 -1.21
C CYS A 68 -18.94 -14.72 -0.27
N LEU A 69 -18.94 -14.47 1.04
CA LEU A 69 -19.57 -15.36 2.04
C LEU A 69 -21.07 -15.10 2.24
N SER A 70 -21.57 -13.94 1.80
CA SER A 70 -22.99 -13.57 1.96
C SER A 70 -23.93 -14.46 1.15
N GLY A 71 -23.43 -15.09 0.09
CA GLY A 71 -24.21 -15.91 -0.83
C GLY A 71 -24.81 -15.13 -2.01
N ASP A 72 -24.86 -13.80 -1.95
CA ASP A 72 -25.35 -12.93 -3.05
C ASP A 72 -24.33 -12.81 -4.19
N VAL A 73 -23.06 -12.92 -3.85
CA VAL A 73 -21.93 -13.06 -4.77
C VAL A 73 -21.16 -14.26 -4.28
N GLN A 74 -20.86 -15.22 -5.14
CA GLN A 74 -19.94 -16.29 -4.79
C GLN A 74 -18.82 -16.30 -5.82
N ASN A 75 -17.59 -16.23 -5.34
CA ASN A 75 -16.43 -16.59 -6.13
C ASN A 75 -16.23 -18.10 -5.95
N TYR A 76 -16.06 -18.83 -7.03
CA TYR A 76 -15.85 -20.28 -7.00
C TYR A 76 -14.79 -20.68 -8.02
N TRP A 77 -14.09 -21.77 -7.73
CA TRP A 77 -13.17 -22.35 -8.69
C TRP A 77 -13.94 -23.13 -9.76
N ASP A 78 -13.75 -22.75 -11.02
CA ASP A 78 -14.25 -23.48 -12.17
C ASP A 78 -13.14 -24.37 -12.75
N ALA A 79 -13.40 -25.68 -12.80
CA ALA A 79 -12.46 -26.64 -13.38
C ALA A 79 -12.53 -26.72 -14.91
N SER A 80 -13.63 -26.27 -15.51
CA SER A 80 -13.84 -26.27 -16.97
C SER A 80 -13.09 -25.14 -17.67
N VAL A 81 -12.94 -24.01 -16.99
CA VAL A 81 -12.08 -22.89 -17.37
C VAL A 81 -11.20 -22.61 -16.16
N PRO A 82 -9.93 -23.07 -16.12
CA PRO A 82 -9.11 -23.08 -14.91
C PRO A 82 -8.94 -21.65 -14.36
N GLY A 83 -9.76 -21.32 -13.37
CA GLY A 83 -9.86 -19.96 -12.87
C GLY A 83 -10.96 -19.79 -11.82
N PHE A 84 -10.91 -18.65 -11.17
CA PHE A 84 -11.94 -18.18 -10.24
C PHE A 84 -12.98 -17.39 -11.02
N ALA A 85 -14.25 -17.76 -10.86
CA ALA A 85 -15.37 -17.12 -11.53
C ALA A 85 -16.41 -16.68 -10.49
N PHE A 86 -17.09 -15.57 -10.77
CA PHE A 86 -18.23 -15.14 -9.98
C PHE A 86 -19.51 -15.81 -10.46
N THR A 87 -20.41 -16.10 -9.53
CA THR A 87 -21.77 -16.55 -9.87
C THR A 87 -22.49 -15.53 -10.72
N GLU A 88 -22.93 -15.96 -11.89
CA GLU A 88 -23.77 -15.16 -12.78
C GLU A 88 -25.19 -15.03 -12.23
N GLY A 89 -25.81 -13.85 -12.40
CA GLY A 89 -27.26 -13.68 -12.19
C GLY A 89 -27.67 -12.64 -11.15
N THR A 90 -26.75 -12.11 -10.32
CA THR A 90 -27.05 -10.99 -9.41
C THR A 90 -26.40 -9.69 -9.91
N LEU A 91 -27.11 -8.56 -9.76
CA LEU A 91 -26.58 -7.23 -10.07
C LEU A 91 -25.29 -6.94 -9.27
N ILE A 92 -25.24 -7.41 -8.02
CA ILE A 92 -24.10 -7.22 -7.13
C ILE A 92 -22.88 -7.98 -7.65
N ALA A 93 -23.03 -9.21 -8.15
CA ALA A 93 -21.92 -9.99 -8.71
C ALA A 93 -21.36 -9.34 -9.98
N GLN A 94 -22.22 -8.76 -10.83
CA GLN A 94 -21.76 -8.02 -12.02
C GLN A 94 -20.99 -6.76 -11.63
N ILE A 95 -21.50 -5.97 -10.68
CA ILE A 95 -20.81 -4.78 -10.18
C ILE A 95 -19.45 -5.15 -9.57
N GLN A 96 -19.42 -6.21 -8.75
CA GLN A 96 -18.19 -6.71 -8.14
C GLN A 96 -17.15 -7.10 -9.18
N PHE A 97 -17.55 -7.85 -10.22
CA PHE A 97 -16.66 -8.23 -11.31
C PHE A 97 -16.04 -7.01 -12.01
N TYR A 98 -16.85 -5.99 -12.34
CA TYR A 98 -16.36 -4.78 -12.98
C TYR A 98 -15.44 -3.97 -12.07
N ILE A 99 -15.79 -3.84 -10.78
CA ILE A 99 -14.93 -3.15 -9.81
C ILE A 99 -13.59 -3.87 -9.71
N ASP A 100 -13.57 -5.18 -9.53
CA ASP A 100 -12.33 -5.95 -9.42
C ASP A 100 -11.48 -5.84 -10.68
N PHE A 101 -12.10 -5.97 -11.86
CA PHE A 101 -11.40 -5.88 -13.14
C PHE A 101 -10.80 -4.49 -13.38
N TYR A 102 -11.62 -3.43 -13.30
CA TYR A 102 -11.14 -2.07 -13.56
C TYR A 102 -10.19 -1.55 -12.48
N PHE A 103 -10.40 -1.95 -11.22
CA PHE A 103 -9.51 -1.56 -10.14
C PHE A 103 -8.13 -2.22 -10.29
N ALA A 104 -8.09 -3.50 -10.67
CA ALA A 104 -6.85 -4.20 -11.00
C ALA A 104 -6.09 -3.51 -12.14
N GLU A 105 -6.78 -3.22 -13.24
CA GLU A 105 -6.19 -2.52 -14.39
C GLU A 105 -5.66 -1.14 -14.01
N PHE A 106 -6.44 -0.37 -13.25
CA PHE A 106 -6.02 0.94 -12.75
C PHE A 106 -4.75 0.83 -11.89
N VAL A 107 -4.69 -0.12 -10.98
CA VAL A 107 -3.52 -0.35 -10.12
C VAL A 107 -2.29 -0.71 -10.96
N ILE A 108 -2.42 -1.59 -11.94
CA ILE A 108 -1.33 -1.96 -12.85
C ILE A 108 -0.84 -0.72 -13.60
N ILE A 109 -1.75 0.04 -14.22
CA ILE A 109 -1.42 1.25 -14.98
C ILE A 109 -0.74 2.30 -14.09
N ALA A 110 -1.17 2.44 -12.83
CA ALA A 110 -0.56 3.37 -11.89
C ALA A 110 0.80 2.90 -11.37
N CYS A 111 1.00 1.58 -11.20
CA CYS A 111 2.27 1.01 -10.74
C CYS A 111 3.35 0.99 -11.83
N CYS A 112 2.97 0.76 -13.09
CA CYS A 112 3.90 0.73 -14.23
C CYS A 112 4.86 1.92 -14.30
N PRO A 113 4.40 3.20 -14.30
CA PRO A 113 5.31 4.34 -14.33
C PRO A 113 6.21 4.39 -13.09
N CYS A 114 5.70 4.03 -11.91
CA CYS A 114 6.51 4.00 -10.68
C CYS A 114 7.70 3.04 -10.82
N TYR A 115 7.46 1.83 -11.34
CA TYR A 115 8.52 0.84 -11.54
C TYR A 115 9.46 1.20 -12.69
N ILE A 116 8.95 1.80 -13.78
CA ILE A 116 9.79 2.29 -14.88
C ILE A 116 10.74 3.38 -14.38
N CYS A 117 10.25 4.35 -13.60
CA CYS A 117 11.09 5.39 -12.99
C CYS A 117 12.13 4.80 -12.04
N LEU A 118 11.73 3.85 -11.19
CA LEU A 118 12.64 3.21 -10.24
C LEU A 118 13.73 2.41 -10.95
N PHE A 119 13.38 1.67 -12.00
CA PHE A 119 14.32 0.92 -12.81
C PHE A 119 15.27 1.84 -13.57
N GLY A 120 14.76 2.92 -14.16
CA GLY A 120 15.56 3.96 -14.81
C GLY A 120 16.57 4.61 -13.85
N TYR A 121 16.14 4.92 -12.63
CA TYR A 121 17.03 5.44 -11.58
C TYR A 121 18.13 4.43 -11.22
N LEU A 122 17.78 3.16 -11.02
CA LEU A 122 18.76 2.12 -10.69
C LEU A 122 19.77 1.91 -11.82
N ILE A 123 19.33 1.90 -13.08
CA ILE A 123 20.22 1.80 -14.23
C ILE A 123 21.15 3.01 -14.31
N ALA A 124 20.62 4.23 -14.15
CA ALA A 124 21.43 5.44 -14.16
C ALA A 124 22.52 5.39 -13.09
N LYS A 125 22.18 4.93 -11.88
CA LYS A 125 23.11 4.76 -10.76
C LYS A 125 24.19 3.70 -11.04
N ILE A 126 23.84 2.61 -11.73
CA ILE A 126 24.80 1.55 -12.09
C ILE A 126 25.75 2.00 -13.22
N LEU A 127 25.21 2.71 -14.22
CA LEU A 127 25.98 3.15 -15.40
C LEU A 127 26.85 4.37 -15.13
N TYR A 128 26.38 5.26 -14.27
CA TYR A 128 27.09 6.45 -13.82
C TYR A 128 27.19 6.41 -12.30
N PRO A 129 28.13 5.63 -11.75
CA PRO A 129 28.51 5.78 -10.35
C PRO A 129 29.22 7.13 -10.23
N THR A 130 28.44 8.21 -10.09
CA THR A 130 29.00 9.46 -9.60
C THR A 130 29.53 9.21 -8.20
N ASP A 131 30.65 9.85 -7.86
CA ASP A 131 31.17 9.94 -6.49
C ASP A 131 30.16 10.73 -5.62
N ASP A 132 28.99 10.14 -5.37
CA ASP A 132 27.81 10.72 -4.71
C ASP A 132 27.99 10.90 -3.20
N PHE A 133 29.22 10.76 -2.69
CA PHE A 133 29.51 10.93 -1.27
C PHE A 133 29.05 12.30 -0.76
N HIS A 134 29.05 13.34 -1.61
CA HIS A 134 28.58 14.68 -1.22
C HIS A 134 27.06 14.89 -1.24
N PHE A 135 26.28 14.15 -2.04
CA PHE A 135 24.82 14.32 -2.04
C PHE A 135 24.18 13.57 -0.87
N ASP A 136 24.67 12.36 -0.58
CA ASP A 136 24.27 11.63 0.63
C ASP A 136 24.73 12.35 1.91
N GLU A 137 25.90 12.99 1.92
CA GLU A 137 26.38 13.78 3.07
C GLU A 137 25.52 15.03 3.34
N GLN A 138 25.12 15.78 2.30
CA GLN A 138 24.23 16.93 2.49
C GLN A 138 22.80 16.53 2.89
N VAL A 139 22.27 15.43 2.32
CA VAL A 139 20.96 14.91 2.72
C VAL A 139 21.01 14.32 4.13
N HIS A 140 22.12 13.67 4.51
CA HIS A 140 22.35 13.17 5.86
C HIS A 140 22.52 14.30 6.87
N GLU A 141 23.29 15.35 6.55
CA GLU A 141 23.40 16.56 7.39
C GLU A 141 22.04 17.27 7.54
N ALA A 142 21.28 17.42 6.45
CA ALA A 142 19.94 18.00 6.51
C ALA A 142 18.98 17.15 7.36
N ALA A 143 19.04 15.82 7.25
CA ALA A 143 18.25 14.90 8.06
C ALA A 143 18.68 14.91 9.54
N VAL A 144 19.98 15.01 9.83
CA VAL A 144 20.51 15.14 11.19
C VAL A 144 20.14 16.48 11.81
N LEU A 145 20.16 17.57 11.04
CA LEU A 145 19.72 18.90 11.47
C LEU A 145 18.22 18.95 11.74
N LEU A 146 17.40 18.33 10.88
CA LEU A 146 15.96 18.18 11.13
C LEU A 146 15.70 17.36 12.39
N ARG A 147 16.42 16.25 12.60
CA ARG A 147 16.33 15.44 13.82
C ARG A 147 16.71 16.26 15.07
N LYS A 148 17.78 17.07 15.02
CA LYS A 148 18.16 17.97 16.13
C LYS A 148 17.08 19.03 16.39
N TYR A 149 16.47 19.57 15.35
CA TYR A 149 15.41 20.58 15.48
C TYR A 149 14.13 19.99 16.10
N GLU A 150 13.76 18.77 15.74
CA GLU A 150 12.62 18.06 16.34
C GLU A 150 12.86 17.67 17.80
N PHE A 151 14.06 17.19 18.15
CA PHE A 151 14.43 16.92 19.55
C PHE A 151 14.45 18.19 20.41
N SER A 152 14.89 19.33 19.86
CA SER A 152 14.84 20.62 20.56
C SER A 152 13.40 21.07 20.83
N ASN A 153 12.51 21.00 19.83
CA ASN A 153 11.10 21.35 19.99
C ASN A 153 10.33 20.39 20.91
N TYR A 154 10.73 19.12 20.97
CA TYR A 154 10.15 18.15 21.91
C TYR A 154 10.57 18.44 23.36
N ASN A 155 11.83 18.82 23.60
CA ASN A 155 12.31 19.19 24.93
C ASN A 155 11.72 20.53 25.42
N ASP A 156 11.58 21.54 24.55
CA ASP A 156 10.98 22.82 24.96
C ASP A 156 9.48 22.66 25.32
N ASN A 157 8.73 21.84 24.58
CA ASN A 157 7.33 21.57 24.89
C ASN A 157 7.11 20.70 26.14
N SER A 158 8.12 19.95 26.59
CA SER A 158 8.06 19.20 27.85
C SER A 158 8.48 20.05 29.06
N CYS A 159 9.38 21.02 28.89
CA CYS A 159 9.70 22.02 29.91
C CYS A 159 8.54 22.99 30.17
N ILE A 160 7.83 23.44 29.13
CA ILE A 160 6.68 24.35 29.29
C ILE A 160 5.53 23.65 30.05
N LYS A 161 5.25 22.38 29.74
CA LYS A 161 4.20 21.62 30.43
C LYS A 161 4.51 21.32 31.91
N ASN A 162 5.78 21.21 32.28
CA ASN A 162 6.15 20.98 33.69
C ASN A 162 6.08 22.25 34.56
N ASN A 163 6.16 23.44 33.96
CA ASN A 163 6.02 24.70 34.70
C ASN A 163 4.57 25.16 34.90
N GLU A 164 3.62 24.68 34.09
CA GLU A 164 2.18 24.95 34.31
C GLU A 164 1.54 24.02 35.36
N ILE A 165 2.22 22.95 35.77
CA ILE A 165 1.73 22.03 36.81
C ILE A 165 2.23 22.44 38.22
N LEU A 166 3.13 23.43 38.32
CA LEU A 166 3.75 23.89 39.57
C LEU A 166 3.38 25.33 39.98
N SER A 167 2.40 25.97 39.33
CA SER A 167 1.87 27.29 39.73
C SER A 167 0.44 27.23 40.26
#